data_AF-A0A8T5L581-F1
#
_entry.id   AF-A0A8T5L581-F1
#
_cell.length_a   1.000
_cell.length_b   1.000
_cell.length_c   1.000
_cell.angle_alpha   90.00
_cell.angle_beta   90.00
_cell.angle_gamma   90.00
#
_symmetry.space_group_name_H-M   'P 1'
#
loop_
_entity.id
_entity.type
_entity.pdbx_description
1 polymer ?
#
loop_
_entity_poly.entity_id
_entity_poly.type
_entity_poly.pdbx_seq_one_letter_code
_entity_poly.pdbx_strand_id
1 'polypeptide(L)' 'MKHMKCSDLGGGCDFEATGEDAEEIKIALFEHAATEHPEEFNVMTDEERDAAAKKIDVFVEAQE' A
#
# COMPACT_ATOMS: atom_id res chain seq x y z
N MET A 1 -3.44 -15.82 4.47
CA MET A 1 -2.44 -14.95 3.81
C MET A 1 -3.21 -13.97 2.96
N LYS A 2 -3.05 -12.69 3.24
CA LYS A 2 -3.74 -11.58 2.61
C LYS A 2 -2.78 -10.93 1.60
N HIS A 3 -3.31 -10.19 0.65
CA HIS A 3 -2.50 -9.58 -0.41
C HIS A 3 -3.12 -8.29 -0.91
N MET A 4 -2.33 -7.41 -1.52
CA MET A 4 -2.83 -6.20 -2.17
C MET A 4 -1.84 -5.72 -3.24
N LYS A 5 -2.33 -5.24 -4.38
CA LYS A 5 -1.46 -4.66 -5.40
C LYS A 5 -1.32 -3.16 -5.19
N CYS A 6 -0.16 -2.61 -5.55
CA CYS A 6 0.05 -1.17 -5.58
C CYS A 6 -0.97 -0.47 -6.51
N SER A 7 -1.38 -1.15 -7.58
CA SER A 7 -2.45 -0.69 -8.47
C SER A 7 -3.81 -0.51 -7.78
N ASP A 8 -4.12 -1.28 -6.73
CA ASP A 8 -5.37 -1.13 -5.96
C ASP A 8 -5.41 0.20 -5.18
N LEU A 9 -4.25 0.82 -4.92
CA LEU A 9 -4.15 2.14 -4.32
C LEU A 9 -4.33 3.29 -5.33
N GLY A 10 -4.36 2.98 -6.63
CA GLY A 10 -4.48 3.94 -7.72
C GLY A 10 -3.18 4.23 -8.47
N GLY A 11 -2.10 3.51 -8.17
CA GLY A 11 -0.86 3.54 -8.95
C GLY A 11 -0.96 2.74 -10.25
N GLY A 12 -0.03 2.96 -11.17
CA GLY A 12 0.12 2.14 -12.39
C GLY A 12 1.07 0.94 -12.22
N CYS A 13 1.32 0.50 -10.99
CA CYS A 13 2.36 -0.47 -10.67
C CYS A 13 1.78 -1.86 -10.36
N ASP A 14 2.33 -2.89 -11.00
CA ASP A 14 1.95 -4.30 -10.83
C ASP A 14 2.50 -4.98 -9.57
N PHE A 15 3.24 -4.25 -8.72
CA PHE A 15 3.78 -4.80 -7.47
C PHE A 15 2.65 -5.31 -6.57
N GLU A 16 2.84 -6.51 -6.03
CA GLU A 16 1.90 -7.18 -5.13
C GLU A 16 2.59 -7.40 -3.77
N ALA A 17 1.99 -6.84 -2.73
CA ALA A 17 2.39 -7.08 -1.35
C ALA A 17 1.56 -8.23 -0.77
N THR A 18 2.21 -9.13 -0.03
CA THR A 18 1.58 -10.26 0.65
C THR A 18 1.99 -10.27 2.12
N GLY A 19 1.05 -10.57 3.02
CA GLY A 19 1.30 -10.62 4.47
C GLY A 19 0.23 -11.42 5.23
N GLU A 20 0.43 -11.61 6.52
CA GLU A 20 -0.55 -12.19 7.44
C GLU A 20 -1.65 -11.17 7.79
N ASP A 21 -1.28 -9.90 7.92
CA ASP A 21 -2.15 -8.79 8.30
C ASP A 21 -1.90 -7.50 7.49
N ALA A 22 -2.70 -6.47 7.79
CA ALA A 22 -2.65 -5.19 7.08
C ALA A 22 -1.36 -4.41 7.36
N GLU A 23 -0.72 -4.60 8.52
CA GLU A 23 0.50 -3.90 8.88
C GLU A 23 1.67 -4.38 7.99
N GLU A 24 1.81 -5.68 7.81
CA GLU A 24 2.82 -6.25 6.90
C GLU A 24 2.63 -5.78 5.45
N ILE A 25 1.39 -5.75 4.98
CA ILE A 25 1.07 -5.29 3.62
C ILE A 25 1.37 -3.79 3.45
N LYS A 26 1.04 -2.95 4.44
CA LYS A 26 1.37 -1.52 4.44
C LYS A 26 2.87 -1.30 4.35
N ILE A 27 3.64 -1.99 5.19
CA ILE A 27 5.10 -1.87 5.21
C ILE A 27 5.65 -2.20 3.83
N ALA A 28 5.27 -3.35 3.26
CA ALA A 28 5.73 -3.78 1.94
C ALA A 28 5.36 -2.78 0.82
N LEU A 29 4.12 -2.29 0.80
CA LEU A 29 3.67 -1.31 -0.21
C LEU A 29 4.38 0.03 -0.09
N PHE A 30 4.55 0.54 1.13
CA PHE A 30 5.21 1.82 1.35
C PHE A 30 6.72 1.75 1.16
N GLU A 31 7.38 0.65 1.55
CA GLU A 31 8.79 0.43 1.24
C GLU A 31 9.01 0.36 -0.27
N HIS A 32 8.18 -0.42 -0.98
CA HIS A 32 8.23 -0.47 -2.44
C HIS A 32 8.02 0.91 -3.08
N ALA A 33 7.01 1.67 -2.63
CA ALA A 33 6.78 3.01 -3.14
C ALA A 33 7.98 3.95 -2.83
N ALA A 34 8.59 3.84 -1.65
CA ALA A 34 9.74 4.66 -1.28
C ALA A 34 11.01 4.33 -2.09
N THR A 35 11.19 3.08 -2.55
CA THR A 35 12.38 2.67 -3.32
C THR A 35 12.18 2.80 -4.83
N GLU A 36 11.05 2.33 -5.36
CA GLU A 36 10.79 2.26 -6.80
C GLU A 36 10.08 3.51 -7.32
N HIS A 37 9.30 4.18 -6.48
CA HIS A 37 8.53 5.38 -6.80
C HIS A 37 8.86 6.56 -5.87
N PRO A 38 10.15 6.88 -5.62
CA PRO A 38 10.54 7.86 -4.61
C PRO A 38 10.00 9.26 -4.92
N GLU A 39 9.82 9.60 -6.19
CA GLU A 39 9.25 10.90 -6.59
C GLU A 39 7.78 11.03 -6.17
N GLU A 40 6.98 9.96 -6.36
CA GLU A 40 5.57 9.91 -5.97
C GLU A 40 5.43 9.79 -4.44
N PHE A 41 6.28 9.00 -3.80
CA PHE A 41 6.25 8.80 -2.35
C PHE A 41 6.66 10.04 -1.56
N ASN A 42 7.62 10.84 -2.07
CA ASN A 42 8.07 12.05 -1.39
C ASN A 42 7.11 13.23 -1.56
N VAL A 43 6.29 13.27 -2.61
CA VAL A 43 5.25 14.31 -2.78
C VAL A 43 3.95 13.97 -2.06
N MET A 44 3.81 12.72 -1.60
CA MET A 44 2.67 12.27 -0.80
C MET A 44 2.61 13.04 0.52
N THR A 45 1.50 13.75 0.75
CA THR A 45 1.23 14.39 2.04
C THR A 45 0.92 13.35 3.12
N ASP A 46 1.05 13.75 4.39
CA ASP A 46 0.64 12.89 5.52
C ASP A 46 -0.83 12.48 5.42
N GLU A 47 -1.70 13.36 4.91
CA GLU A 47 -3.13 13.07 4.68
C GLU A 47 -3.34 11.99 3.60
N GLU A 48 -2.60 12.06 2.50
CA GLU A 48 -2.65 11.05 1.44
C GLU A 48 -2.09 9.71 1.91
N ARG A 49 -1.03 9.74 2.73
CA ARG A 49 -0.45 8.53 3.32
C ARG A 49 -1.42 7.86 4.30
N ASP A 50 -2.09 8.64 5.16
CA ASP A 50 -3.12 8.14 6.06
C ASP A 50 -4.33 7.57 5.30
N ALA A 51 -4.77 8.25 4.23
CA ALA A 51 -5.83 7.76 3.37
C ALA A 51 -5.46 6.45 2.66
N ALA A 52 -4.22 6.32 2.19
CA ALA A 52 -3.71 5.08 1.61
C ALA A 52 -3.67 3.96 2.66
N ALA A 53 -3.16 4.23 3.86
CA ALA A 53 -3.12 3.26 4.95
C ALA A 53 -4.53 2.73 5.30
N LYS A 54 -5.52 3.62 5.43
CA LYS A 54 -6.93 3.24 5.68
C LYS A 54 -7.53 2.41 4.56
N LYS A 55 -7.21 2.71 3.29
CA LYS A 55 -7.65 1.87 2.17
C LYS A 55 -7.07 0.47 2.26
N ILE A 56 -5.79 0.33 2.65
CA ILE A 56 -5.14 -0.96 2.85
C ILE A 56 -5.86 -1.74 3.96
N ASP A 57 -6.13 -1.12 5.11
CA ASP A 57 -6.89 -1.77 6.19
C ASP A 57 -8.22 -2.33 5.68
N VAL A 58 -9.06 -1.48 5.09
CA VAL A 58 -10.38 -1.89 4.60
C VAL A 58 -10.29 -3.00 3.55
N PHE A 59 -9.32 -2.93 2.63
CA PHE A 59 -9.13 -3.94 1.59
C PHE A 59 -8.67 -5.29 2.16
N VAL A 60 -7.77 -5.25 3.15
CA VAL A 60 -7.21 -6.44 3.79
C VAL A 60 -8.22 -7.07 4.75
N GLU A 61 -9.01 -6.27 5.47
CA GLU A 61 -10.17 -6.73 6.26
C GLU A 61 -11.27 -7.34 5.39
N ALA A 62 -11.45 -6.88 4.15
CA ALA A 62 -12.43 -7.45 3.22
C ALA A 62 -12.03 -8.84 2.65
N GLN A 63 -10.79 -9.29 2.87
CA GLN A 63 -10.30 -10.60 2.42
C GLN A 63 -10.57 -11.73 3.44
N GLU A 64 -11.34 -11.44 4.50
CA GLU A 64 -11.71 -12.36 5.58
C GLU A 64 -12.87 -13.30 5.25
#